data_AF-A0A7V9SQJ3-F1
#
_entry.id   AF-A0A7V9SQJ3-F1
#
_cell.length_a   1.000
_cell.length_b   1.000
_cell.length_c   1.000
_cell.angle_alpha   90.00
_cell.angle_beta   90.00
_cell.angle_gamma   90.00
#
_symmetry.space_group_name_H-M   'P 1'
#
loop_
_entity.id
_entity.type
_entity.pdbx_description
1 polymer ?
#
loop_
_entity_poly.entity_id
_entity_poly.type
_entity_poly.pdbx_seq_one_letter_code
_entity_poly.pdbx_strand_id
1 'polypeptide(L)'
;MAKRTPLISGNWKMHHDHLEAIRVMQKLNFRLPLDAYKTVDVSVHPPFTDLRALQTLIDVDEMSIILGAQHCHWEDKGAFTGEVSPAFLKKLNVSLVIAGHSERRELFHETDEMVNKKVLAILKHEMTPILCCGETLDEREANEADAKVQAQVTAGLNGVAPGDVARLVIAYEPIWAIGTGRTATAADAQAMCKIVRDTVKNVGGSDAAAGVRVQYGGSVKPANIKELMEMPDIDGALVGGASLDPDEFAAIVTY
;
A
#
# COMPACT_ATOMS: atom_id res chain seq x y z
N MET A 1 19.54 -9.91 11.51
CA MET A 1 18.70 -9.04 10.66
C MET A 1 17.33 -8.97 11.30
N ALA A 2 16.80 -7.78 11.57
CA ALA A 2 15.44 -7.67 12.09
C ALA A 2 14.47 -8.27 11.06
N LYS A 3 13.60 -9.19 11.49
CA LYS A 3 12.57 -9.77 10.62
C LYS A 3 11.54 -8.68 10.34
N ARG A 4 11.36 -8.28 9.07
CA ARG A 4 10.30 -7.34 8.68
C ARG A 4 8.96 -8.03 8.89
N THR A 5 8.09 -7.44 9.71
CA THR A 5 6.74 -7.97 9.89
C THR A 5 5.96 -7.79 8.59
N PRO A 6 5.39 -8.87 8.01
CA PRO A 6 4.56 -8.77 6.83
C PRO A 6 3.39 -7.80 7.01
N LEU A 7 3.05 -7.04 5.95
CA LEU A 7 1.89 -6.14 5.93
C LEU A 7 0.93 -6.54 4.80
N ILE A 8 -0.29 -6.93 5.14
CA ILE A 8 -1.35 -7.21 4.18
C ILE A 8 -2.35 -6.05 4.20
N SER A 9 -2.40 -5.31 3.09
CA SER A 9 -3.20 -4.09 2.94
C SER A 9 -4.33 -4.31 1.95
N GLY A 10 -5.58 -4.17 2.40
CA GLY A 10 -6.76 -4.21 1.54
C GLY A 10 -7.08 -2.84 0.95
N ASN A 11 -6.82 -2.67 -0.35
CA ASN A 11 -7.23 -1.47 -1.09
C ASN A 11 -8.62 -1.68 -1.69
N TRP A 12 -9.65 -1.14 -1.04
CA TRP A 12 -11.04 -1.29 -1.49
C TRP A 12 -11.35 -0.47 -2.74
N LYS A 13 -10.48 0.47 -3.13
CA LYS A 13 -10.71 1.39 -4.25
C LYS A 13 -12.07 2.09 -4.09
N MET A 14 -12.77 2.34 -5.19
CA MET A 14 -14.08 2.98 -5.17
C MET A 14 -15.22 1.96 -5.01
N HIS A 15 -15.21 1.20 -3.90
CA HIS A 15 -16.25 0.24 -3.53
C HIS A 15 -16.77 0.50 -2.12
N HIS A 16 -17.99 0.03 -1.89
CA HIS A 16 -18.77 0.18 -0.67
C HIS A 16 -19.27 1.59 -0.41
N ASP A 17 -20.46 1.68 0.18
CA ASP A 17 -20.86 2.83 0.98
C ASP A 17 -20.50 2.60 2.46
N HIS A 18 -20.63 3.65 3.28
CA HIS A 18 -20.33 3.60 4.70
C HIS A 18 -21.06 2.50 5.50
N LEU A 19 -22.27 2.05 5.09
CA LEU A 19 -22.98 0.96 5.77
C LEU A 19 -22.46 -0.41 5.33
N GLU A 20 -22.17 -0.57 4.05
CA GLU A 20 -21.53 -1.77 3.52
C GLU A 20 -20.12 -1.94 4.11
N ALA A 21 -19.35 -0.85 4.19
CA ALA A 21 -18.03 -0.81 4.80
C ALA A 21 -18.06 -1.31 6.26
N ILE A 22 -19.02 -0.85 7.07
CA ILE A 22 -19.21 -1.35 8.44
C ILE A 22 -19.45 -2.86 8.45
N ARG A 23 -20.35 -3.37 7.59
CA ARG A 23 -20.67 -4.81 7.55
C ARG A 23 -19.46 -5.65 7.13
N VAL A 24 -18.73 -5.21 6.10
CA VAL A 24 -17.50 -5.85 5.62
C VAL A 24 -16.47 -5.89 6.73
N MET A 25 -16.24 -4.77 7.42
CA MET A 25 -15.27 -4.67 8.51
C MET A 25 -15.63 -5.54 9.72
N GLN A 26 -16.90 -5.55 10.13
CA GLN A 26 -17.37 -6.42 11.22
C GLN A 26 -17.18 -7.91 10.88
N LYS A 27 -17.53 -8.31 9.65
CA LYS A 27 -17.33 -9.69 9.19
C LYS A 27 -15.84 -10.02 9.15
N LEU A 28 -14.99 -9.11 8.64
CA LEU A 28 -13.54 -9.32 8.58
C LEU A 28 -12.95 -9.50 9.98
N ASN A 29 -13.29 -8.62 10.92
CA ASN A 29 -12.83 -8.71 12.31
C ASN A 29 -13.26 -10.04 12.95
N PHE A 30 -14.46 -10.54 12.65
CA PHE A 30 -14.91 -11.85 13.13
C PHE A 30 -14.13 -13.02 12.50
N ARG A 31 -13.67 -12.89 11.25
CA ARG A 31 -12.92 -13.94 10.55
C ARG A 31 -11.45 -13.98 10.93
N LEU A 32 -10.86 -12.86 11.30
CA LEU A 32 -9.45 -12.78 11.65
C LEU A 32 -9.20 -13.25 13.09
N PRO A 33 -8.45 -14.34 13.31
CA PRO A 33 -8.10 -14.75 14.66
C PRO A 33 -7.12 -13.75 15.28
N LEU A 34 -7.24 -13.48 16.58
CA LEU A 34 -6.35 -12.56 17.30
C LEU A 34 -4.86 -12.90 17.15
N ASP A 35 -4.54 -14.18 16.98
CA ASP A 35 -3.17 -14.65 16.78
C ASP A 35 -2.57 -14.23 15.42
N ALA A 36 -3.38 -13.94 14.40
CA ALA A 36 -2.88 -13.47 13.10
C ALA A 36 -2.09 -12.15 13.25
N TYR A 37 -2.58 -11.25 14.10
CA TYR A 37 -1.96 -9.95 14.36
C TYR A 37 -0.61 -10.04 15.09
N LYS A 38 -0.22 -11.23 15.59
CA LYS A 38 1.11 -11.44 16.20
C LYS A 38 2.21 -11.59 15.14
N THR A 39 1.84 -11.95 13.92
CA THR A 39 2.78 -12.30 12.85
C THR A 39 2.61 -11.47 11.59
N VAL A 40 1.48 -10.79 11.42
CA VAL A 40 1.13 -10.02 10.23
C VAL A 40 0.41 -8.73 10.65
N ASP A 41 0.86 -7.60 10.13
CA ASP A 41 0.10 -6.34 10.20
C ASP A 41 -1.00 -6.37 9.14
N VAL A 42 -2.21 -5.93 9.51
CA VAL A 42 -3.37 -5.90 8.60
C VAL A 42 -3.87 -4.47 8.50
N SER A 43 -4.01 -3.96 7.28
CA SER A 43 -4.62 -2.65 7.04
C SER A 43 -5.74 -2.69 6.02
N VAL A 44 -6.69 -1.76 6.13
CA VAL A 44 -7.73 -1.54 5.12
C VAL A 44 -7.75 -0.07 4.70
N HIS A 45 -7.96 0.17 3.41
CA HIS A 45 -7.95 1.49 2.80
C HIS A 45 -9.29 1.71 2.08
N PRO A 46 -10.33 2.17 2.80
CA PRO A 46 -11.65 2.44 2.23
C PRO A 46 -11.70 3.80 1.49
N PRO A 47 -12.77 4.07 0.73
CA PRO A 47 -13.12 5.42 0.29
C PRO A 47 -13.16 6.43 1.45
N PHE A 48 -12.89 7.70 1.16
CA PHE A 48 -12.89 8.77 2.17
C PHE A 48 -14.23 8.90 2.91
N THR A 49 -15.35 8.62 2.25
CA THR A 49 -16.70 8.69 2.81
C THR A 49 -16.93 7.71 3.95
N ASP A 50 -16.11 6.66 4.05
CA ASP A 50 -16.32 5.55 4.97
C ASP A 50 -15.34 5.61 6.16
N LEU A 51 -14.26 6.40 6.05
CA LEU A 51 -13.21 6.49 7.06
C LEU A 51 -13.74 6.80 8.46
N ARG A 52 -14.70 7.73 8.59
CA ARG A 52 -15.25 8.09 9.91
C ARG A 52 -16.05 6.95 10.52
N ALA A 53 -16.82 6.23 9.70
CA ALA A 53 -17.60 5.09 10.13
C ALA A 53 -16.68 3.96 10.61
N LEU A 54 -15.64 3.63 9.82
CA LEU A 54 -14.68 2.59 10.20
C LEU A 54 -13.82 2.98 11.38
N GLN A 55 -13.35 4.23 11.48
CA GLN A 55 -12.59 4.70 12.64
C GLN A 55 -13.41 4.54 13.92
N THR A 56 -14.69 4.91 13.91
CA THR A 56 -15.55 4.78 15.09
C THR A 56 -15.75 3.31 15.45
N LEU A 57 -15.97 2.44 14.45
CA LEU A 57 -16.13 1.01 14.66
C LEU A 57 -14.86 0.37 15.24
N ILE A 58 -13.69 0.66 14.66
CA ILE A 58 -12.39 0.13 15.11
C ILE A 58 -12.13 0.53 16.57
N ASP A 59 -12.38 1.80 16.92
CA ASP A 59 -12.12 2.30 18.27
C ASP A 59 -13.09 1.70 19.31
N VAL A 60 -14.37 1.52 18.95
CA VAL A 60 -15.38 0.97 19.89
C VAL A 60 -15.20 -0.52 20.12
N ASP A 61 -14.88 -1.28 19.07
CA ASP A 61 -14.70 -2.73 19.14
C ASP A 61 -13.24 -3.13 19.45
N GLU A 62 -12.37 -2.15 19.71
CA GLU A 62 -10.94 -2.31 19.99
C GLU A 62 -10.22 -3.21 18.94
N MET A 63 -10.54 -3.01 17.66
CA MET A 63 -10.02 -3.84 16.58
C MET A 63 -8.53 -3.57 16.33
N SER A 64 -7.75 -4.64 16.12
CA SER A 64 -6.32 -4.54 15.78
C SER A 64 -6.04 -4.13 14.32
N ILE A 65 -7.08 -3.97 13.49
CA ILE A 65 -6.93 -3.62 12.07
C ILE A 65 -6.52 -2.16 11.93
N ILE A 66 -5.48 -1.91 11.16
CA ILE A 66 -4.95 -0.58 10.91
C ILE A 66 -5.82 0.15 9.87
N LEU A 67 -6.34 1.32 10.22
CA LEU A 67 -7.05 2.17 9.27
C LEU A 67 -6.08 2.92 8.35
N GLY A 68 -6.27 2.77 7.05
CA GLY A 68 -5.53 3.47 6.01
C GLY A 68 -6.42 4.37 5.15
N ALA A 69 -5.81 5.24 4.36
CA ALA A 69 -6.48 6.03 3.32
C ALA A 69 -5.90 5.70 1.93
N GLN A 70 -6.69 5.97 0.89
CA GLN A 70 -6.31 5.68 -0.51
C GLN A 70 -5.53 6.80 -1.19
N HIS A 71 -5.57 8.01 -0.63
CA HIS A 71 -4.96 9.22 -1.19
C HIS A 71 -4.90 10.33 -0.13
N CYS A 72 -4.11 11.35 -0.37
CA CYS A 72 -4.25 12.67 0.26
C CYS A 72 -3.64 13.75 -0.63
N HIS A 73 -4.00 15.00 -0.39
CA HIS A 73 -3.26 16.14 -0.90
C HIS A 73 -1.95 16.33 -0.11
N TRP A 74 -1.05 17.19 -0.58
CA TRP A 74 0.18 17.52 0.15
C TRP A 74 0.07 18.76 1.05
N GLU A 75 -0.89 19.63 0.80
CA GLU A 75 -1.15 20.82 1.64
C GLU A 75 -2.05 20.52 2.84
N ASP A 76 -1.76 21.14 3.99
CA ASP A 76 -2.56 20.98 5.22
C ASP A 76 -3.97 21.57 5.08
N LYS A 77 -4.13 22.62 4.26
CA LYS A 77 -5.39 23.33 3.98
C LYS A 77 -5.20 24.25 2.77
N GLY A 78 -6.29 24.65 2.12
CA GLY A 78 -6.26 25.67 1.08
C GLY A 78 -7.44 25.58 0.12
N ALA A 79 -7.34 26.30 -0.99
CA ALA A 79 -8.35 26.31 -2.04
C ALA A 79 -8.20 25.09 -2.97
N PHE A 80 -8.43 23.90 -2.42
CA PHE A 80 -8.32 22.61 -3.10
C PHE A 80 -9.64 21.83 -3.01
N THR A 81 -10.68 22.36 -3.67
CA THR A 81 -12.03 21.76 -3.60
C THR A 81 -12.01 20.30 -4.07
N GLY A 82 -12.47 19.38 -3.21
CA GLY A 82 -12.51 17.95 -3.48
C GLY A 82 -11.33 17.15 -2.92
N GLU A 83 -10.25 17.82 -2.53
CA GLU A 83 -9.06 17.18 -1.96
C GLU A 83 -9.18 16.93 -0.45
N VAL A 84 -8.44 15.95 0.06
CA VAL A 84 -8.41 15.59 1.48
C VAL A 84 -7.05 15.90 2.08
N SER A 85 -7.05 16.72 3.13
CA SER A 85 -5.83 17.10 3.85
C SER A 85 -5.27 15.94 4.69
N PRO A 86 -3.94 15.75 4.73
CA PRO A 86 -3.31 14.77 5.60
C PRO A 86 -3.58 15.07 7.09
N ALA A 87 -3.79 16.34 7.47
CA ALA A 87 -4.18 16.70 8.83
C ALA A 87 -5.58 16.18 9.19
N PHE A 88 -6.49 16.08 8.22
CA PHE A 88 -7.83 15.53 8.44
C PHE A 88 -7.75 14.00 8.62
N LEU A 89 -6.94 13.33 7.82
CA LEU A 89 -6.69 11.89 7.95
C LEU A 89 -6.09 11.54 9.32
N LYS A 90 -5.11 12.32 9.78
CA LYS A 90 -4.52 12.13 11.12
C LYS A 90 -5.56 12.26 12.24
N LYS A 91 -6.56 13.15 12.09
CA LYS A 91 -7.68 13.28 13.05
C LYS A 91 -8.66 12.11 13.02
N LEU A 92 -8.64 11.30 11.97
CA LEU A 92 -9.39 10.04 11.84
C LEU A 92 -8.55 8.83 12.25
N ASN A 93 -7.44 9.02 12.98
CA ASN A 93 -6.53 7.95 13.39
C ASN A 93 -6.01 7.09 12.22
N VAL A 94 -6.00 7.64 11.00
CA VAL A 94 -5.38 6.98 9.84
C VAL A 94 -3.89 6.83 10.11
N SER A 95 -3.37 5.64 9.86
CA SER A 95 -1.97 5.29 10.09
C SER A 95 -1.18 5.06 8.81
N LEU A 96 -1.85 4.65 7.73
CA LEU A 96 -1.23 4.37 6.42
C LEU A 96 -1.94 5.18 5.32
N VAL A 97 -1.21 5.71 4.35
CA VAL A 97 -1.81 6.43 3.22
C VAL A 97 -1.16 5.99 1.91
N ILE A 98 -1.97 5.51 0.96
CA ILE A 98 -1.50 5.15 -0.37
C ILE A 98 -1.16 6.43 -1.15
N ALA A 99 0.00 6.43 -1.79
CA ALA A 99 0.51 7.55 -2.58
C ALA A 99 1.01 7.07 -3.94
N GLY A 100 0.47 7.63 -5.02
CA GLY A 100 0.91 7.32 -6.39
C GLY A 100 0.46 5.96 -6.91
N HIS A 101 -0.70 5.45 -6.47
CA HIS A 101 -1.30 4.26 -7.06
C HIS A 101 -1.46 4.42 -8.58
N SER A 102 -1.23 3.36 -9.35
CA SER A 102 -1.27 3.34 -10.82
C SER A 102 -2.51 4.03 -11.40
N GLU A 103 -3.71 3.72 -10.90
CA GLU A 103 -4.97 4.38 -11.29
C GLU A 103 -4.94 5.91 -11.13
N ARG A 104 -4.25 6.43 -10.10
CA ARG A 104 -4.10 7.88 -9.90
C ARG A 104 -3.11 8.52 -10.85
N ARG A 105 -2.02 7.81 -11.15
CA ARG A 105 -1.05 8.25 -12.16
C ARG A 105 -1.68 8.31 -13.54
N GLU A 106 -2.45 7.30 -13.90
CA GLU A 106 -3.05 7.16 -15.23
C GLU A 106 -4.27 8.07 -15.41
N LEU A 107 -5.27 7.97 -14.52
CA LEU A 107 -6.57 8.63 -14.70
C LEU A 107 -6.60 10.07 -14.20
N PHE A 108 -5.76 10.38 -13.20
CA PHE A 108 -5.73 11.68 -12.53
C PHE A 108 -4.39 12.41 -12.73
N HIS A 109 -3.54 11.88 -13.61
CA HIS A 109 -2.27 12.49 -14.03
C HIS A 109 -1.31 12.82 -12.90
N GLU A 110 -1.29 11.99 -11.85
CA GLU A 110 -0.32 12.17 -10.76
C GLU A 110 1.11 11.94 -11.23
N THR A 111 1.93 12.97 -11.08
CA THR A 111 3.36 12.94 -11.41
C THR A 111 4.20 12.49 -10.22
N ASP A 112 5.44 12.08 -10.46
CA ASP A 112 6.37 11.73 -9.38
C ASP A 112 6.64 12.90 -8.42
N GLU A 113 6.63 14.14 -8.92
CA GLU A 113 6.74 15.33 -8.08
C GLU A 113 5.54 15.46 -7.11
N MET A 114 4.31 15.25 -7.62
CA MET A 114 3.11 15.26 -6.78
C MET A 114 3.15 14.14 -5.74
N VAL A 115 3.57 12.94 -6.14
CA VAL A 115 3.68 11.78 -5.23
C VAL A 115 4.72 12.04 -4.14
N ASN A 116 5.89 12.60 -4.48
CA ASN A 116 6.91 12.97 -3.51
C ASN A 116 6.40 14.00 -2.48
N LYS A 117 5.71 15.05 -2.93
CA LYS A 117 5.09 16.04 -2.03
C LYS A 117 4.13 15.38 -1.04
N LYS A 118 3.35 14.38 -1.48
CA LYS A 118 2.46 13.62 -0.59
C LYS A 118 3.24 12.76 0.40
N VAL A 119 4.26 12.03 -0.05
CA VAL A 119 5.11 11.21 0.82
C VAL A 119 5.65 12.05 1.98
N LEU A 120 6.20 13.23 1.67
CA LEU A 120 6.69 14.16 2.69
C LEU A 120 5.56 14.68 3.60
N ALA A 121 4.39 15.01 3.06
CA ALA A 121 3.25 15.47 3.84
C ALA A 121 2.68 14.40 4.78
N ILE A 122 2.58 13.15 4.32
CA ILE A 122 2.13 12.01 5.13
C ILE A 122 3.08 11.79 6.32
N LEU A 123 4.40 11.80 6.07
CA LEU A 123 5.43 11.69 7.10
C LEU A 123 5.38 12.86 8.10
N LYS A 124 5.20 14.09 7.62
CA LYS A 124 5.04 15.29 8.46
C LYS A 124 3.89 15.16 9.46
N HIS A 125 2.83 14.42 9.11
CA HIS A 125 1.67 14.15 9.98
C HIS A 125 1.77 12.81 10.72
N GLU A 126 2.98 12.23 10.81
CA GLU A 126 3.26 11.00 11.55
C GLU A 126 2.38 9.83 11.11
N MET A 127 2.14 9.73 9.80
CA MET A 127 1.52 8.59 9.13
C MET A 127 2.57 7.92 8.24
N THR A 128 2.29 6.69 7.81
CA THR A 128 3.19 5.91 6.95
C THR A 128 2.69 5.91 5.50
N PRO A 129 3.44 6.47 4.54
CA PRO A 129 3.16 6.31 3.13
C PRO A 129 3.26 4.84 2.68
N ILE A 130 2.33 4.42 1.83
CA ILE A 130 2.48 3.30 0.90
C ILE A 130 2.76 3.91 -0.47
N LEU A 131 4.03 4.03 -0.84
CA LEU A 131 4.46 4.57 -2.13
C LEU A 131 4.28 3.51 -3.21
N CYS A 132 3.40 3.75 -4.18
CA CYS A 132 3.24 2.82 -5.29
C CYS A 132 4.12 3.19 -6.49
N CYS A 133 4.65 2.15 -7.13
CA CYS A 133 5.46 2.22 -8.33
C CYS A 133 5.18 1.01 -9.23
N GLY A 134 5.42 1.15 -10.53
CA GLY A 134 5.15 0.09 -11.50
C GLY A 134 5.32 0.55 -12.93
N GLU A 135 5.49 -0.41 -13.82
CA GLU A 135 5.64 -0.23 -15.26
C GLU A 135 4.41 -0.73 -16.03
N THR A 136 4.12 -0.05 -17.14
CA THR A 136 3.14 -0.45 -18.14
C THR A 136 3.63 -1.61 -19.01
N LEU A 137 2.74 -2.20 -19.81
CA LEU A 137 3.12 -3.28 -20.72
C LEU A 137 4.15 -2.82 -21.76
N ASP A 138 3.95 -1.63 -22.31
CA ASP A 138 4.84 -1.06 -23.33
C ASP A 138 6.25 -0.83 -22.78
N GLU A 139 6.36 -0.27 -21.56
CA GLU A 139 7.64 -0.08 -20.87
C GLU A 139 8.32 -1.44 -20.58
N ARG A 140 7.56 -2.48 -20.22
CA ARG A 140 8.12 -3.81 -19.99
C ARG A 140 8.60 -4.48 -21.28
N GLU A 141 7.81 -4.43 -22.35
CA GLU A 141 8.17 -4.98 -23.66
C GLU A 141 9.35 -4.22 -24.30
N ALA A 142 9.54 -2.94 -23.93
CA ALA A 142 10.72 -2.14 -24.28
C ALA A 142 11.97 -2.43 -23.43
N ASN A 143 11.89 -3.32 -22.42
CA ASN A 143 12.94 -3.57 -21.42
C ASN A 143 13.30 -2.35 -20.55
N GLU A 144 12.31 -1.49 -20.28
CA GLU A 144 12.47 -0.27 -19.47
C GLU A 144 11.89 -0.43 -18.04
N ALA A 145 11.36 -1.61 -17.70
CA ALA A 145 10.72 -1.89 -16.40
C ALA A 145 11.58 -1.48 -15.20
N ASP A 146 12.83 -1.96 -15.16
CA ASP A 146 13.77 -1.68 -14.08
C ASP A 146 14.04 -0.18 -13.95
N ALA A 147 14.36 0.48 -15.06
CA ALA A 147 14.66 1.91 -15.10
C ALA A 147 13.45 2.75 -14.67
N LYS A 148 12.24 2.36 -15.11
CA LYS A 148 10.99 3.00 -14.74
C LYS A 148 10.74 2.94 -13.24
N VAL A 149 10.81 1.74 -12.66
CA VAL A 149 10.57 1.52 -11.23
C VAL A 149 11.64 2.21 -10.39
N GLN A 150 12.92 2.12 -10.77
CA GLN A 150 14.02 2.81 -10.10
C GLN A 150 13.81 4.34 -10.08
N ALA A 151 13.40 4.92 -11.21
CA ALA A 151 13.14 6.35 -11.33
C ALA A 151 11.99 6.79 -10.42
N GLN A 152 10.86 6.06 -10.43
CA GLN A 152 9.70 6.37 -9.58
C GLN A 152 10.03 6.27 -8.09
N VAL A 153 10.75 5.23 -7.66
CA VAL A 153 11.16 5.05 -6.26
C VAL A 153 12.13 6.15 -5.85
N THR A 154 13.13 6.45 -6.68
CA THR A 154 14.10 7.52 -6.39
C THR A 154 13.41 8.88 -6.27
N ALA A 155 12.52 9.21 -7.20
CA ALA A 155 11.78 10.47 -7.18
C ALA A 155 10.83 10.56 -5.98
N GLY A 156 10.09 9.49 -5.68
CA GLY A 156 9.18 9.43 -4.54
C GLY A 156 9.87 9.60 -3.18
N LEU A 157 11.12 9.13 -3.06
CA LEU A 157 11.93 9.23 -1.84
C LEU A 157 12.82 10.48 -1.77
N ASN A 158 12.79 11.36 -2.78
CA ASN A 158 13.62 12.56 -2.79
C ASN A 158 13.33 13.45 -1.56
N GLY A 159 14.38 13.81 -0.83
CA GLY A 159 14.25 14.64 0.39
C GLY A 159 13.69 13.93 1.62
N VAL A 160 13.42 12.61 1.57
CA VAL A 160 13.02 11.83 2.74
C VAL A 160 14.26 11.45 3.56
N ALA A 161 14.21 11.64 4.88
CA ALA A 161 15.32 11.27 5.75
C ALA A 161 15.52 9.74 5.78
N PRO A 162 16.75 9.21 5.79
CA PRO A 162 17.00 7.76 5.76
C PRO A 162 16.26 6.96 6.86
N GLY A 163 16.13 7.53 8.06
CA GLY A 163 15.40 6.91 9.17
C GLY A 163 13.89 6.80 8.92
N ASP A 164 13.32 7.73 8.15
CA ASP A 164 11.92 7.67 7.73
C ASP A 164 11.75 6.65 6.61
N VAL A 165 12.69 6.59 5.65
CA VAL A 165 12.67 5.57 4.58
C VAL A 165 12.59 4.14 5.14
N ALA A 166 13.34 3.86 6.22
CA ALA A 166 13.31 2.57 6.90
C ALA A 166 11.92 2.18 7.47
N ARG A 167 11.01 3.14 7.63
CA ARG A 167 9.66 2.94 8.18
C ARG A 167 8.56 2.99 7.12
N LEU A 168 8.91 3.27 5.86
CA LEU A 168 7.98 3.34 4.74
C LEU A 168 7.52 1.95 4.28
N VAL A 169 6.48 1.98 3.47
CA VAL A 169 6.04 0.84 2.65
C VAL A 169 6.10 1.25 1.19
N ILE A 170 6.61 0.36 0.33
CA ILE A 170 6.58 0.55 -1.12
C ILE A 170 5.81 -0.60 -1.74
N ALA A 171 4.81 -0.31 -2.57
CA ALA A 171 4.03 -1.32 -3.27
C ALA A 171 4.40 -1.34 -4.76
N TYR A 172 4.94 -2.47 -5.22
CA TYR A 172 5.22 -2.70 -6.63
C TYR A 172 3.96 -3.20 -7.35
N GLU A 173 3.47 -2.46 -8.34
CA GLU A 173 2.30 -2.77 -9.15
C GLU A 173 2.74 -3.25 -10.55
N PRO A 174 2.56 -4.53 -10.92
CA PRO A 174 2.78 -4.97 -12.29
C PRO A 174 1.63 -4.50 -13.20
N ILE A 175 1.60 -3.21 -13.58
CA ILE A 175 0.47 -2.58 -14.30
C ILE A 175 0.13 -3.35 -15.58
N TRP A 176 1.16 -3.86 -16.26
CA TRP A 176 1.05 -4.74 -17.43
C TRP A 176 0.19 -6.01 -17.23
N ALA A 177 0.04 -6.49 -15.99
CA ALA A 177 -0.73 -7.68 -15.62
C ALA A 177 -2.08 -7.36 -14.93
N ILE A 178 -2.32 -6.12 -14.51
CA ILE A 178 -3.54 -5.76 -13.77
C ILE A 178 -4.72 -5.69 -14.74
N GLY A 179 -5.69 -6.60 -14.58
CA GLY A 179 -6.94 -6.58 -15.37
C GLY A 179 -6.79 -7.02 -16.83
N THR A 180 -5.61 -7.48 -17.25
CA THR A 180 -5.32 -7.84 -18.65
C THR A 180 -5.47 -9.35 -18.94
N GLY A 181 -5.79 -10.16 -17.93
CA GLY A 181 -5.80 -11.62 -18.01
C GLY A 181 -4.40 -12.25 -18.02
N ARG A 182 -3.34 -11.45 -18.14
CA ARG A 182 -1.96 -11.87 -17.84
C ARG A 182 -1.76 -11.92 -16.34
N THR A 183 -0.94 -12.85 -15.87
CA THR A 183 -0.64 -13.01 -14.44
C THR A 183 0.86 -12.98 -14.26
N ALA A 184 1.36 -12.03 -13.47
CA ALA A 184 2.76 -12.02 -13.06
C ALA A 184 3.03 -13.22 -12.14
N THR A 185 4.13 -13.91 -12.37
CA THR A 185 4.56 -15.04 -11.53
C THR A 185 5.15 -14.52 -10.21
N ALA A 186 5.28 -15.41 -9.20
CA ALA A 186 5.97 -15.04 -7.98
C ALA A 186 7.46 -14.69 -8.22
N ALA A 187 8.08 -15.28 -9.25
CA ALA A 187 9.43 -14.92 -9.69
C ALA A 187 9.50 -13.49 -10.28
N ASP A 188 8.51 -13.10 -11.09
CA ASP A 188 8.40 -11.71 -11.60
C ASP A 188 8.23 -10.72 -10.45
N ALA A 189 7.35 -11.04 -9.49
CA ALA A 189 7.11 -10.23 -8.31
C ALA A 189 8.38 -10.07 -7.46
N GLN A 190 9.10 -11.17 -7.21
CA GLN A 190 10.35 -11.18 -6.47
C GLN A 190 11.44 -10.34 -7.15
N ALA A 191 11.60 -10.47 -8.47
CA ALA A 191 12.60 -9.71 -9.21
C ALA A 191 12.39 -8.19 -9.05
N MET A 192 11.14 -7.73 -9.19
CA MET A 192 10.83 -6.30 -9.09
C MET A 192 10.83 -5.79 -7.66
N CYS A 193 10.36 -6.56 -6.67
CA CYS A 193 10.48 -6.19 -5.26
C CYS A 193 11.95 -6.08 -4.82
N LYS A 194 12.81 -6.94 -5.35
CA LYS A 194 14.26 -6.83 -5.16
C LYS A 194 14.82 -5.55 -5.78
N ILE A 195 14.43 -5.20 -7.00
CA ILE A 195 14.83 -3.93 -7.64
C ILE A 195 14.42 -2.73 -6.80
N VAL A 196 13.20 -2.72 -6.27
CA VAL A 196 12.74 -1.68 -5.33
C VAL A 196 13.66 -1.59 -4.12
N ARG A 197 13.96 -2.72 -3.46
CA ARG A 197 14.81 -2.74 -2.27
C ARG A 197 16.26 -2.31 -2.57
N ASP A 198 16.82 -2.74 -3.69
CA ASP A 198 18.15 -2.32 -4.15
C ASP A 198 18.17 -0.82 -4.44
N THR A 199 17.10 -0.26 -5.01
CA THR A 199 16.94 1.18 -5.21
C THR A 199 16.92 1.93 -3.88
N VAL A 200 16.13 1.44 -2.91
CA VAL A 200 16.11 2.00 -1.54
C VAL A 200 17.50 1.97 -0.91
N LYS A 201 18.25 0.88 -1.10
CA LYS A 201 19.63 0.78 -0.60
C LYS A 201 20.54 1.84 -1.19
N ASN A 202 20.39 2.15 -2.48
CA ASN A 202 21.20 3.15 -3.16
C ASN A 202 20.88 4.58 -2.70
N VAL A 203 19.61 4.90 -2.42
CA VAL A 203 19.19 6.26 -2.04
C VAL A 203 19.23 6.51 -0.53
N GLY A 204 18.93 5.50 0.28
CA GLY A 204 18.77 5.61 1.73
C GLY A 204 19.75 4.78 2.56
N GLY A 205 20.60 3.97 1.92
CA GLY A 205 21.57 3.10 2.58
C GLY A 205 21.01 1.75 3.04
N SER A 206 21.90 0.90 3.56
CA SER A 206 21.58 -0.48 3.94
C SER A 206 20.53 -0.59 5.04
N ASP A 207 20.54 0.32 6.01
CA ASP A 207 19.58 0.30 7.13
C ASP A 207 18.16 0.63 6.65
N ALA A 208 18.03 1.59 5.73
CA ALA A 208 16.76 1.91 5.09
C ALA A 208 16.21 0.71 4.30
N ALA A 209 17.05 0.07 3.50
CA ALA A 209 16.66 -1.11 2.70
C ALA A 209 16.32 -2.34 3.56
N ALA A 210 16.96 -2.47 4.73
CA ALA A 210 16.68 -3.55 5.67
C ALA A 210 15.36 -3.35 6.43
N GLY A 211 14.99 -2.09 6.70
CA GLY A 211 13.76 -1.72 7.43
C GLY A 211 12.52 -1.59 6.55
N VAL A 212 12.66 -1.05 5.33
CA VAL A 212 11.52 -0.79 4.43
C VAL A 212 10.77 -2.08 4.12
N ARG A 213 9.44 -2.01 4.13
CA ARG A 213 8.57 -3.11 3.68
C ARG A 213 8.25 -2.93 2.21
N VAL A 214 8.44 -3.97 1.40
CA VAL A 214 8.08 -3.98 -0.01
C VAL A 214 6.90 -4.93 -0.23
N GLN A 215 5.75 -4.38 -0.61
CA GLN A 215 4.55 -5.13 -0.94
C GLN A 215 4.48 -5.44 -2.43
N TYR A 216 3.90 -6.59 -2.75
CA TYR A 216 3.42 -6.87 -4.10
C TYR A 216 1.98 -6.37 -4.28
N GLY A 217 1.74 -5.53 -5.28
CA GLY A 217 0.46 -4.88 -5.58
C GLY A 217 -0.28 -5.45 -6.80
N GLY A 218 0.13 -6.63 -7.29
CA GLY A 218 -0.57 -7.30 -8.40
C GLY A 218 -1.78 -8.12 -7.95
N SER A 219 -2.21 -9.06 -8.79
CA SER A 219 -3.34 -9.94 -8.48
C SER A 219 -2.97 -10.94 -7.38
N VAL A 220 -3.48 -10.71 -6.17
CA VAL A 220 -3.31 -11.56 -4.99
C VAL A 220 -4.63 -12.24 -4.66
N LYS A 221 -4.57 -13.55 -4.43
CA LYS A 221 -5.68 -14.43 -4.09
C LYS A 221 -5.25 -15.40 -2.99
N PRO A 222 -6.20 -16.04 -2.27
CA PRO A 222 -5.86 -17.08 -1.30
C PRO A 222 -4.98 -18.21 -1.88
N ALA A 223 -5.16 -18.52 -3.17
CA ALA A 223 -4.43 -19.59 -3.84
C ALA A 223 -2.95 -19.29 -4.13
N ASN A 224 -2.52 -18.02 -4.16
CA ASN A 224 -1.14 -17.64 -4.53
C ASN A 224 -0.37 -16.85 -3.46
N ILE A 225 -1.05 -16.35 -2.42
CA ILE A 225 -0.40 -15.52 -1.38
C ILE A 225 0.77 -16.23 -0.71
N LYS A 226 0.65 -17.53 -0.43
CA LYS A 226 1.71 -18.29 0.25
C LYS A 226 3.01 -18.30 -0.56
N GLU A 227 2.92 -18.58 -1.86
CA GLU A 227 4.07 -18.58 -2.77
C GLU A 227 4.70 -17.18 -2.86
N LEU A 228 3.89 -16.13 -2.91
CA LEU A 228 4.37 -14.74 -2.91
C LEU A 228 5.10 -14.40 -1.61
N MET A 229 4.57 -14.78 -0.45
CA MET A 229 5.15 -14.48 0.86
C MET A 229 6.39 -15.33 1.20
N GLU A 230 6.63 -16.41 0.48
CA GLU A 230 7.88 -17.19 0.56
C GLU A 230 9.06 -16.49 -0.16
N MET A 231 8.79 -15.47 -0.97
CA MET A 231 9.81 -14.71 -1.69
C MET A 231 10.58 -13.75 -0.75
N PRO A 232 11.93 -13.73 -0.79
CA PRO A 232 12.75 -13.10 0.25
C PRO A 232 12.66 -11.57 0.30
N ASP A 233 12.26 -10.92 -0.80
CA ASP A 233 12.11 -9.46 -0.88
C ASP A 233 10.65 -9.00 -0.84
N ILE A 234 9.68 -9.92 -0.71
CA ILE A 234 8.25 -9.60 -0.57
C ILE A 234 7.88 -9.62 0.91
N ASP A 235 7.49 -8.45 1.43
CA ASP A 235 7.12 -8.23 2.83
C ASP A 235 5.61 -8.03 2.99
N GLY A 236 4.80 -8.41 2.01
CA GLY A 236 3.36 -8.26 2.07
C GLY A 236 2.69 -8.05 0.72
N ALA A 237 1.43 -7.64 0.78
CA ALA A 237 0.61 -7.42 -0.40
C ALA A 237 -0.28 -6.19 -0.27
N LEU A 238 -0.43 -5.45 -1.36
CA LEU A 238 -1.48 -4.44 -1.55
C LEU A 238 -2.60 -5.05 -2.39
N VAL A 239 -3.60 -5.60 -1.71
CA VAL A 239 -4.64 -6.45 -2.29
C VAL A 239 -5.79 -5.60 -2.82
N GLY A 240 -6.13 -5.76 -4.10
CA GLY A 240 -7.28 -5.13 -4.74
C GLY A 240 -8.59 -5.90 -4.50
N GLY A 241 -9.15 -6.49 -5.55
CA GLY A 241 -10.51 -7.08 -5.53
C GLY A 241 -10.76 -8.13 -4.45
N ALA A 242 -9.78 -8.98 -4.13
CA ALA A 242 -9.92 -9.99 -3.08
C ALA A 242 -10.03 -9.38 -1.65
N SER A 243 -9.74 -8.09 -1.48
CA SER A 243 -9.93 -7.39 -0.21
C SER A 243 -11.37 -6.94 0.05
N LEU A 244 -12.25 -7.01 -0.96
CA LEU A 244 -13.66 -6.63 -0.87
C LEU A 244 -14.51 -7.75 -0.24
N ASP A 245 -14.05 -9.00 -0.33
CA ASP A 245 -14.68 -10.14 0.33
C ASP A 245 -13.94 -10.46 1.64
N PRO A 246 -14.59 -10.37 2.81
CA PRO A 246 -13.96 -10.64 4.09
C PRO A 246 -13.43 -12.07 4.27
N ASP A 247 -14.03 -13.06 3.62
CA ASP A 247 -13.60 -14.46 3.71
C ASP A 247 -12.33 -14.66 2.85
N GLU A 248 -12.28 -14.10 1.64
CA GLU A 248 -11.07 -14.12 0.81
C GLU A 248 -9.92 -13.33 1.45
N PHE A 249 -10.18 -12.12 1.95
CA PHE A 249 -9.14 -11.30 2.55
C PHE A 249 -8.60 -11.93 3.84
N ALA A 250 -9.46 -12.50 4.68
CA ALA A 250 -9.01 -13.23 5.87
C ALA A 250 -8.12 -14.43 5.50
N ALA A 251 -8.50 -15.20 4.47
CA ALA A 251 -7.68 -16.30 3.98
C ALA A 251 -6.33 -15.82 3.42
N ILE A 252 -6.27 -14.62 2.81
CA ILE A 252 -5.01 -14.00 2.39
C ILE A 252 -4.17 -13.58 3.59
N VAL A 253 -4.76 -13.07 4.66
CA VAL A 253 -4.03 -12.66 5.88
C VAL A 253 -3.43 -13.87 6.62
N THR A 254 -4.13 -15.01 6.62
CA THR A 254 -3.74 -16.21 7.37
C THR A 254 -2.97 -17.25 6.52
N TYR A 255 -2.18 -16.78 5.56
CA TYR A 255 -1.43 -17.59 4.58
C TYR A 255 -0.43 -18.59 5.20
#